data_AF-A0A098LGK4-F1
#
_entry.id   AF-A0A098LGK4-F1
#
_cell.length_a   1.000
_cell.length_b   1.000
_cell.length_c   1.000
_cell.angle_alpha   90.00
_cell.angle_beta   90.00
_cell.angle_gamma   90.00
#
_symmetry.space_group_name_H-M   'P 1'
#
loop_
_entity.id
_entity.type
_entity.pdbx_description
1 polymer ?
#
loop_
_entity_poly.entity_id
_entity_poly.type
_entity_poly.pdbx_seq_one_letter_code
_entity_poly.pdbx_strand_id
1 'polypeptide(L)'
;MNFFDKTCQEPPINHVKFGICDDEGGGKAYTDLTDEAKWIATIVNENELSLTFTAIDKCVIKDGEETGRGRCDGMLTSSNHLYLMELKCVKKGGEWKQGAIEQLVSTIQFLYEYHEEEVVKFRHKKAFACNKRVPRFQEIDNEYNKWFWRTYGFRIDVQAEIIVV
;
A
#
# COMPACT_ATOMS: atom_id res chain seq x y z
N MET A 1 10.64 9.24 11.69
CA MET A 1 9.49 8.53 11.10
C MET A 1 9.52 7.09 11.60
N ASN A 2 8.39 6.52 12.05
CA ASN A 2 8.35 5.12 12.50
C ASN A 2 7.19 4.35 11.83
N PHE A 3 7.50 3.54 10.82
CA PHE A 3 6.52 2.74 10.05
C PHE A 3 5.91 1.58 10.84
N PHE A 4 6.51 1.23 11.98
CA PHE A 4 6.05 0.16 12.86
C PHE A 4 5.50 0.71 14.18
N ASP A 5 5.11 1.98 14.21
CA ASP A 5 4.43 2.60 15.35
C ASP A 5 3.04 1.99 15.52
N LYS A 6 2.83 1.34 16.66
CA LYS A 6 1.56 0.69 17.02
C LYS A 6 0.38 1.66 17.08
N THR A 7 0.62 2.96 17.26
CA THR A 7 -0.45 3.97 17.27
C THR A 7 -1.01 4.24 15.87
N CYS A 8 -0.29 3.84 14.83
CA CYS A 8 -0.72 3.89 13.43
C CYS A 8 -1.17 2.54 12.88
N GLN A 9 -1.12 1.49 13.71
CA GLN A 9 -1.51 0.13 13.35
C GLN A 9 -2.89 -0.18 13.85
N GLU A 10 -3.68 -0.82 12.99
CA GLU A 10 -4.90 -1.49 13.42
C GLU A 10 -4.58 -2.84 14.06
N PRO A 11 -5.49 -3.38 14.91
CA PRO A 11 -5.36 -4.74 15.40
C PRO A 11 -5.17 -5.74 14.26
N PRO A 12 -4.37 -6.81 14.46
CA PRO A 12 -4.17 -7.80 13.42
C PRO A 12 -5.49 -8.41 12.93
N ILE A 13 -5.61 -8.57 11.62
CA ILE A 13 -6.76 -9.09 10.91
C ILE A 13 -6.37 -10.35 10.13
N ASN A 14 -7.18 -11.39 10.20
CA ASN A 14 -6.95 -12.68 9.55
C ASN A 14 -8.11 -13.11 8.65
N HIS A 15 -9.04 -12.22 8.34
CA HIS A 15 -10.19 -12.53 7.49
C HIS A 15 -9.73 -12.87 6.06
N VAL A 16 -10.42 -13.84 5.45
CA VAL A 16 -10.16 -14.29 4.08
C VAL A 16 -10.30 -13.19 3.03
N LYS A 17 -11.15 -12.20 3.29
CA LYS A 17 -11.41 -11.06 2.41
C LYS A 17 -11.80 -9.84 3.26
N PHE A 18 -11.20 -8.70 2.96
CA PHE A 18 -11.53 -7.40 3.57
C PHE A 18 -11.10 -6.26 2.65
N GLY A 19 -11.56 -5.05 2.95
CA GLY A 19 -11.26 -3.86 2.19
C GLY A 19 -10.25 -2.94 2.86
N ILE A 20 -9.57 -2.14 2.05
CA ILE A 20 -8.91 -0.92 2.48
C ILE A 20 -9.68 0.27 1.92
N CYS A 21 -10.04 1.19 2.81
CA CYS A 21 -10.81 2.39 2.50
C CYS A 21 -9.95 3.63 2.73
N ASP A 22 -10.26 4.70 1.99
CA ASP A 22 -9.82 6.06 2.28
C ASP A 22 -11.02 6.97 1.98
N ASP A 23 -11.64 7.49 3.04
CA ASP A 23 -12.90 8.22 2.91
C ASP A 23 -12.66 9.65 2.37
N GLU A 24 -13.55 10.07 1.46
CA GLU A 24 -13.59 11.43 0.93
C GLU A 24 -13.84 12.42 2.08
N GLY A 25 -12.78 13.07 2.56
CA GLY A 25 -12.81 13.87 3.78
C GLY A 25 -11.44 14.01 4.46
N GLY A 26 -10.46 13.24 4.00
CA GLY A 26 -9.07 13.43 4.37
C GLY A 26 -8.69 12.75 5.68
N GLY A 27 -9.35 11.66 6.04
CA GLY A 27 -8.91 10.78 7.12
C GLY A 27 -7.64 9.99 6.76
N LYS A 28 -7.25 9.11 7.68
CA LYS A 28 -6.25 8.07 7.41
C LYS A 28 -6.95 6.91 6.71
N ALA A 29 -6.25 6.21 5.83
CA ALA A 29 -6.74 4.93 5.31
C ALA A 29 -6.96 3.93 6.46
N TYR A 30 -7.89 2.99 6.27
CA TYR A 30 -8.30 2.03 7.30
C TYR A 30 -8.82 0.71 6.70
N THR A 31 -8.89 -0.36 7.52
CA THR A 31 -9.51 -1.63 7.09
C THR A 31 -11.01 -1.66 7.32
N ASP A 32 -11.76 -2.28 6.42
CA ASP A 32 -13.21 -2.49 6.57
C ASP A 32 -13.62 -3.92 6.19
N LEU A 33 -14.55 -4.46 6.97
CA LEU A 33 -15.08 -5.83 6.83
C LEU A 33 -16.51 -5.87 6.32
N THR A 34 -17.17 -4.72 6.19
CA THR A 34 -18.63 -4.68 6.13
C THR A 34 -19.19 -4.06 4.87
N ASP A 35 -18.58 -3.00 4.35
CA ASP A 35 -19.10 -2.18 3.26
C ASP A 35 -18.18 -2.21 2.03
N GLU A 36 -18.34 -3.25 1.21
CA GLU A 36 -17.58 -3.40 -0.05
C GLU A 36 -17.72 -2.20 -1.00
N ALA A 37 -18.80 -1.43 -0.88
CA ALA A 37 -19.01 -0.23 -1.68
C ALA A 37 -18.04 0.91 -1.33
N LYS A 38 -17.33 0.83 -0.19
CA LYS A 38 -16.26 1.77 0.19
C LYS A 38 -14.85 1.31 -0.20
N TRP A 39 -14.64 0.00 -0.35
CA TRP A 39 -13.31 -0.57 -0.55
C TRP A 39 -12.62 -0.02 -1.79
N ILE A 40 -11.46 0.61 -1.62
CA ILE A 40 -10.63 1.07 -2.74
C ILE A 40 -9.69 -0.04 -3.19
N ALA A 41 -9.16 -0.80 -2.23
CA ALA A 41 -8.47 -2.05 -2.47
C ALA A 41 -9.20 -3.19 -1.75
N THR A 42 -9.19 -4.37 -2.35
CA THR A 42 -9.68 -5.62 -1.78
C THR A 42 -8.47 -6.49 -1.46
N ILE A 43 -8.34 -6.92 -0.21
CA ILE A 43 -7.35 -7.91 0.20
C ILE A 43 -7.99 -9.29 0.14
N VAL A 44 -7.33 -10.22 -0.52
CA VAL A 44 -7.68 -11.64 -0.57
C VAL A 44 -6.58 -12.41 0.16
N ASN A 45 -6.91 -12.92 1.35
CA ASN A 45 -6.01 -13.57 2.29
C ASN A 45 -6.47 -15.01 2.54
N GLU A 46 -6.45 -15.84 1.49
CA GLU A 46 -7.02 -17.20 1.53
C GLU A 46 -6.41 -18.09 2.63
N ASN A 47 -5.17 -17.80 3.03
CA ASN A 47 -4.44 -18.53 4.07
C ASN A 47 -4.69 -17.99 5.49
N GLU A 48 -5.60 -17.02 5.65
CA GLU A 48 -5.96 -16.41 6.95
C GLU A 48 -4.72 -15.94 7.74
N LEU A 49 -3.72 -15.39 7.02
CA LEU A 49 -2.52 -14.88 7.64
C LEU A 49 -2.89 -13.74 8.59
N SER A 50 -2.18 -13.63 9.72
CA SER A 50 -2.29 -12.48 10.61
C SER A 50 -1.66 -11.26 9.92
N LEU A 51 -2.49 -10.37 9.39
CA LEU A 51 -2.07 -9.16 8.70
C LEU A 51 -2.22 -7.94 9.61
N THR A 52 -1.27 -7.02 9.58
CA THR A 52 -1.34 -5.74 10.29
C THR A 52 -1.33 -4.62 9.28
N PHE A 53 -2.39 -3.81 9.29
CA PHE A 53 -2.48 -2.60 8.48
C PHE A 53 -1.92 -1.42 9.27
N THR A 54 -1.02 -0.66 8.65
CA THR A 54 -0.50 0.61 9.15
C THR A 54 -0.96 1.72 8.21
N ALA A 55 -1.65 2.73 8.74
CA ALA A 55 -1.89 3.97 8.01
C ALA A 55 -0.57 4.75 7.86
N ILE A 56 -0.17 5.08 6.63
CA ILE A 56 1.07 5.82 6.37
C ILE A 56 0.77 7.30 6.25
N ASP A 57 -0.11 7.69 5.31
CA ASP A 57 -0.56 9.07 5.18
C ASP A 57 -1.32 9.51 6.43
N LYS A 58 -1.04 10.73 6.88
CA LYS A 58 -1.60 11.39 8.08
C LYS A 58 -1.39 10.67 9.41
N CYS A 59 -0.63 9.58 9.45
CA CYS A 59 -0.28 8.89 10.69
C CYS A 59 1.24 8.77 10.88
N VAL A 60 1.89 7.87 10.15
CA VAL A 60 3.35 7.68 10.22
C VAL A 60 4.05 8.95 9.75
N ILE A 61 3.50 9.58 8.71
CA ILE A 61 3.93 10.87 8.19
C ILE A 61 2.75 11.83 8.31
N LYS A 62 2.88 12.87 9.14
CA LYS A 62 1.79 13.81 9.41
C LYS A 62 1.72 14.92 8.36
N ASP A 63 0.59 15.62 8.33
CA ASP A 63 0.42 16.79 7.49
C ASP A 63 1.53 17.83 7.77
N GLY A 64 2.15 18.34 6.69
CA GLY A 64 3.26 19.29 6.76
C GLY A 64 4.66 18.69 6.94
N GLU A 65 4.76 17.41 7.29
CA GLU A 65 6.04 16.68 7.29
C GLU A 65 6.44 16.28 5.87
N GLU A 66 7.75 16.26 5.59
CA GLU A 66 8.31 15.86 4.30
C GLU A 66 7.67 16.60 3.11
N THR A 67 7.43 17.90 3.28
CA THR A 67 6.81 18.75 2.25
C THR A 67 7.57 18.63 0.93
N GLY A 68 6.86 18.32 -0.16
CA GLY A 68 7.44 18.11 -1.49
C GLY A 68 7.81 16.66 -1.81
N ARG A 69 7.71 15.73 -0.85
CA ARG A 69 7.85 14.29 -1.07
C ARG A 69 6.50 13.60 -0.88
N GLY A 70 6.07 12.84 -1.89
CA GLY A 70 4.84 12.05 -1.83
C GLY A 70 4.92 10.92 -0.81
N ARG A 71 3.78 10.36 -0.45
CA ARG A 71 3.69 9.16 0.39
C ARG A 71 2.46 8.35 -0.01
N CYS A 72 2.52 7.04 0.21
CA CYS A 72 1.36 6.18 0.03
C CYS A 72 0.43 6.19 1.24
N ASP A 73 -0.78 5.66 1.04
CA ASP A 73 -1.82 5.70 2.06
C ASP A 73 -1.62 4.64 3.14
N GLY A 74 -1.17 3.44 2.76
CA GLY A 74 -1.11 2.32 3.70
C GLY A 74 -0.01 1.31 3.45
N MET A 75 0.33 0.60 4.52
CA MET A 75 1.24 -0.55 4.51
C MET A 75 0.56 -1.75 5.17
N LEU A 76 0.63 -2.92 4.55
CA LEU A 76 0.10 -4.17 5.07
C LEU A 76 1.24 -5.14 5.30
N THR A 77 1.37 -5.65 6.52
CA THR A 77 2.47 -6.53 6.92
C THR A 77 2.00 -7.85 7.50
N SER A 78 2.82 -8.90 7.34
CA SER A 78 2.71 -10.16 8.09
C SER A 78 4.10 -10.55 8.59
N SER A 79 4.33 -11.81 8.99
CA SER A 79 5.68 -12.28 9.31
C SER A 79 6.66 -12.24 8.13
N ASN A 80 6.16 -12.32 6.88
CA ASN A 80 6.99 -12.42 5.67
C ASN A 80 6.65 -11.41 4.56
N HIS A 81 5.52 -10.72 4.69
CA HIS A 81 4.99 -9.81 3.67
C HIS A 81 5.10 -8.35 4.12
N LEU A 82 5.52 -7.47 3.22
CA LEU A 82 5.40 -6.02 3.35
C LEU A 82 4.86 -5.47 2.04
N TYR A 83 3.59 -5.09 2.04
CA TYR A 83 2.88 -4.56 0.89
C TYR A 83 2.56 -3.09 1.12
N LEU A 84 2.90 -2.24 0.16
CA LEU A 84 2.55 -0.82 0.14
C LEU A 84 1.38 -0.59 -0.80
N MET A 85 0.48 0.32 -0.44
CA MET A 85 -0.73 0.59 -1.21
C MET A 85 -0.95 2.10 -1.30
N GLU A 86 -1.07 2.58 -2.54
CA GLU A 86 -1.63 3.89 -2.87
C GLU A 86 -3.05 3.69 -3.39
N LEU A 87 -4.00 4.43 -2.83
CA LEU A 87 -5.43 4.29 -3.03
C LEU A 87 -5.95 5.48 -3.85
N LYS A 88 -6.59 5.20 -4.99
CA LYS A 88 -7.22 6.21 -5.85
C LYS A 88 -8.68 5.87 -6.15
N CYS A 89 -9.51 6.89 -6.27
CA CYS A 89 -10.89 6.78 -6.76
C CYS A 89 -11.14 7.70 -7.98
N VAL A 90 -10.26 7.62 -8.98
CA VAL A 90 -10.28 8.51 -10.15
C VAL A 90 -10.65 7.78 -11.44
N LYS A 91 -11.36 8.46 -12.35
CA LYS A 91 -11.75 7.86 -13.66
C LYS A 91 -10.50 7.45 -14.46
N LYS A 92 -10.68 6.49 -15.37
CA LYS A 92 -9.60 6.04 -16.29
C LYS A 92 -9.15 7.18 -17.20
N GLY A 93 -7.83 7.35 -17.36
CA GLY A 93 -7.20 8.45 -18.09
C GLY A 93 -6.59 9.50 -17.14
N GLY A 94 -5.44 10.07 -17.51
CA GLY A 94 -4.69 11.03 -16.69
C GLY A 94 -3.42 10.47 -16.04
N GLU A 95 -2.63 11.34 -15.42
CA GLU A 95 -1.30 11.06 -14.83
C GLU A 95 -1.37 10.36 -13.45
N TRP A 96 -2.56 9.91 -13.02
CA TRP A 96 -2.75 9.32 -11.69
C TRP A 96 -1.85 8.12 -11.42
N LYS A 97 -1.57 7.31 -12.44
CA LYS A 97 -0.71 6.12 -12.30
C LYS A 97 0.72 6.54 -12.00
N GLN A 98 1.22 7.55 -12.70
CA GLN A 98 2.57 8.06 -12.48
C GLN A 98 2.68 8.67 -11.08
N GLY A 99 1.73 9.53 -10.69
CA GLY A 99 1.72 10.11 -9.34
C GLY A 99 1.64 9.05 -8.24
N ALA A 100 0.82 8.00 -8.42
CA ALA A 100 0.72 6.90 -7.47
C ALA A 100 2.06 6.12 -7.35
N ILE A 101 2.73 5.86 -8.47
CA ILE A 101 4.06 5.22 -8.46
C ILE A 101 5.10 6.11 -7.78
N GLU A 102 5.09 7.42 -8.02
CA GLU A 102 6.01 8.37 -7.37
C GLU A 102 5.81 8.41 -5.85
N GLN A 103 4.56 8.37 -5.38
CA GLN A 103 4.22 8.25 -3.96
C GLN A 103 4.76 6.94 -3.35
N LEU A 104 4.54 5.81 -4.02
CA LEU A 104 5.05 4.50 -3.59
C LEU A 104 6.59 4.48 -3.54
N VAL A 105 7.26 5.00 -4.58
CA VAL A 105 8.72 5.09 -4.62
C VAL A 105 9.25 5.92 -3.45
N SER A 106 8.63 7.08 -3.19
CA SER A 106 9.04 7.94 -2.10
C SER A 106 8.87 7.26 -0.74
N THR A 107 7.75 6.54 -0.53
CA THR A 107 7.55 5.74 0.69
C THR A 107 8.56 4.61 0.83
N ILE A 108 8.94 3.93 -0.25
CA ILE A 108 10.00 2.90 -0.19
C ILE A 108 11.33 3.53 0.24
N GLN A 109 11.67 4.71 -0.29
CA GLN A 109 12.89 5.42 0.12
C GLN A 109 12.86 5.76 1.61
N PHE A 110 11.74 6.27 2.13
CA PHE A 110 11.58 6.51 3.56
C PHE A 110 11.70 5.23 4.39
N LEU A 111 11.11 4.12 3.93
CA LEU A 111 11.22 2.84 4.61
C LEU A 111 12.68 2.38 4.76
N TYR A 112 13.48 2.48 3.70
CA TYR A 112 14.90 2.16 3.77
C TYR A 112 15.69 3.16 4.62
N GLU A 113 15.38 4.46 4.52
CA GLU A 113 16.05 5.51 5.29
C GLU A 113 15.89 5.32 6.81
N TYR A 114 14.70 4.88 7.26
CA TYR A 114 14.38 4.80 8.69
C TYR A 114 14.33 3.36 9.25
N HIS A 115 14.18 2.34 8.40
CA HIS A 115 13.93 0.95 8.83
C HIS A 115 14.55 -0.11 7.90
N GLU A 116 15.72 0.16 7.31
CA GLU A 116 16.40 -0.81 6.43
C GLU A 116 16.48 -2.21 7.05
N GLU A 117 16.90 -2.32 8.32
CA GLU A 117 17.05 -3.59 9.03
C GLU A 117 15.75 -4.39 9.17
N GLU A 118 14.60 -3.71 9.30
CA GLU A 118 13.28 -4.36 9.29
C GLU A 118 12.88 -4.76 7.88
N VAL A 119 13.04 -3.87 6.90
CA VAL A 119 12.58 -4.06 5.52
C VAL A 119 13.28 -5.25 4.84
N VAL A 120 14.56 -5.47 5.14
CA VAL A 120 15.31 -6.61 4.56
C VAL A 120 14.82 -7.97 5.06
N LYS A 121 14.17 -8.04 6.23
CA LYS A 121 13.65 -9.30 6.81
C LYS A 121 12.43 -9.83 6.06
N PHE A 122 11.67 -8.96 5.39
CA PHE A 122 10.50 -9.38 4.62
C PHE A 122 10.91 -10.06 3.32
N ARG A 123 10.47 -11.32 3.15
CA ARG A 123 10.71 -12.11 1.94
C ARG A 123 9.94 -11.58 0.73
N HIS A 124 8.70 -11.15 0.95
CA HIS A 124 7.78 -10.73 -0.11
C HIS A 124 7.46 -9.25 0.04
N LYS A 125 7.99 -8.45 -0.89
CA LYS A 125 7.82 -6.99 -0.92
C LYS A 125 7.10 -6.58 -2.19
N LYS A 126 5.97 -5.91 -2.06
CA LYS A 126 5.16 -5.43 -3.19
C LYS A 126 4.62 -4.03 -2.95
N ALA A 127 4.41 -3.30 -4.03
CA ALA A 127 3.80 -1.99 -4.05
C ALA A 127 2.61 -2.04 -5.01
N PHE A 128 1.49 -1.46 -4.60
CA PHE A 128 0.23 -1.53 -5.35
C PHE A 128 -0.31 -0.12 -5.57
N ALA A 129 -0.48 0.24 -6.85
CA ALA A 129 -1.26 1.40 -7.24
C ALA A 129 -2.71 0.95 -7.46
N CYS A 130 -3.54 1.15 -6.45
CA CYS A 130 -4.92 0.71 -6.40
C CYS A 130 -5.85 1.81 -6.92
N ASN A 131 -6.73 1.48 -7.88
CA ASN A 131 -7.78 2.40 -8.28
C ASN A 131 -9.13 1.68 -8.35
N LYS A 132 -10.06 2.05 -7.46
CA LYS A 132 -11.39 1.43 -7.38
C LYS A 132 -12.17 1.52 -8.69
N ARG A 133 -12.01 2.62 -9.44
CA ARG A 133 -12.70 2.85 -10.72
C ARG A 133 -12.04 2.15 -11.90
N VAL A 134 -10.84 1.61 -11.71
CA VAL A 134 -10.11 0.76 -12.67
C VAL A 134 -9.62 -0.50 -11.95
N PRO A 135 -10.54 -1.37 -11.50
CA PRO A 135 -10.21 -2.42 -10.55
C PRO A 135 -9.40 -3.56 -11.18
N ARG A 136 -9.54 -3.75 -12.51
CA ARG A 136 -8.83 -4.79 -13.25
C ARG A 136 -7.36 -4.44 -13.41
N PHE A 137 -6.52 -5.47 -13.22
CA PHE A 137 -5.07 -5.40 -13.47
C PHE A 137 -4.77 -4.67 -14.77
N GLN A 138 -3.94 -3.64 -14.65
CA GLN A 138 -3.34 -2.96 -15.78
C GLN A 138 -1.93 -3.48 -15.92
N GLU A 139 -1.64 -4.09 -17.07
CA GLU A 139 -0.32 -4.64 -17.34
C GLU A 139 0.75 -3.57 -17.15
N ILE A 140 1.75 -3.93 -16.34
CA ILE A 140 3.01 -3.22 -16.23
C ILE A 140 4.00 -4.00 -17.07
N ASP A 141 4.80 -3.28 -17.86
CA ASP A 141 5.87 -3.89 -18.63
C ASP A 141 6.79 -4.73 -17.72
N ASN A 142 7.04 -5.98 -18.14
CA ASN A 142 7.87 -6.92 -17.39
C ASN A 142 9.29 -6.38 -17.17
N GLU A 143 9.85 -5.64 -18.13
CA GLU A 143 11.17 -5.01 -17.96
C GLU A 143 11.12 -3.90 -16.91
N TYR A 144 10.05 -3.11 -16.87
CA TYR A 144 9.83 -2.13 -15.81
C TYR A 144 9.72 -2.79 -14.43
N ASN A 145 8.95 -3.87 -14.29
CA ASN A 145 8.82 -4.58 -13.01
C ASN A 145 10.18 -5.15 -12.52
N LYS A 146 10.96 -5.73 -13.45
CA LYS A 146 12.32 -6.20 -13.16
C LYS A 146 13.23 -5.06 -12.73
N TRP A 147 13.20 -3.93 -13.43
CA TRP A 147 13.98 -2.74 -13.08
C TRP A 147 13.58 -2.21 -11.70
N PHE A 148 12.28 -2.10 -11.43
CA PHE A 148 11.73 -1.64 -10.15
C PHE A 148 12.20 -2.55 -9.00
N TRP A 149 12.14 -3.87 -9.19
CA TRP A 149 12.65 -4.83 -8.21
C TRP A 149 14.15 -4.74 -7.98
N ARG A 150 14.95 -4.59 -9.05
CA ARG A 150 16.41 -4.41 -8.90
C ARG A 150 16.77 -3.12 -8.18
N THR A 151 15.98 -2.07 -8.37
CA THR A 151 16.26 -0.73 -7.84
C THR A 151 15.79 -0.60 -6.39
N TYR A 152 14.60 -1.11 -6.09
CA TYR A 152 13.92 -0.86 -4.82
C TYR A 152 13.72 -2.13 -3.98
N GLY A 153 13.92 -3.33 -4.52
CA GLY A 153 13.65 -4.58 -3.81
C GLY A 153 12.17 -4.96 -3.71
N PHE A 154 11.28 -4.20 -4.35
CA PHE A 154 9.82 -4.39 -4.39
C PHE A 154 9.37 -4.80 -5.80
N ARG A 155 8.28 -5.55 -5.92
CA ARG A 155 7.54 -5.63 -7.19
C ARG A 155 6.42 -4.60 -7.21
N ILE A 156 6.07 -4.08 -8.37
CA ILE A 156 5.02 -3.08 -8.54
C ILE A 156 3.85 -3.70 -9.32
N ASP A 157 2.62 -3.49 -8.87
CA ASP A 157 1.40 -3.93 -9.55
C ASP A 157 0.37 -2.78 -9.60
N VAL A 158 -0.42 -2.69 -10.67
CA VAL A 158 -1.51 -1.71 -10.80
C VAL A 158 -2.83 -2.47 -10.86
N GLN A 159 -3.45 -2.64 -9.70
CA GLN A 159 -4.72 -3.35 -9.52
C GLN A 159 -5.32 -3.01 -8.16
N ALA A 160 -6.63 -3.17 -8.03
CA ALA A 160 -7.32 -2.96 -6.75
C ALA A 160 -7.52 -4.25 -5.95
N GLU A 161 -7.29 -5.43 -6.53
CA GLU A 161 -7.36 -6.71 -5.83
C GLU A 161 -5.94 -7.19 -5.49
N ILE A 162 -5.67 -7.42 -4.21
CA ILE A 162 -4.37 -7.78 -3.67
C ILE A 162 -4.48 -9.17 -3.07
N ILE A 163 -3.86 -10.14 -3.75
CA ILE A 163 -3.78 -11.52 -3.27
C ILE A 163 -2.53 -11.67 -2.40
N VAL A 164 -2.73 -12.09 -1.16
CA VAL A 164 -1.68 -12.43 -0.21
C VAL A 164 -1.50 -13.95 -0.24
N VAL A 165 -0.33 -14.41 -0.70
CA VAL A 165 -0.01 -15.84 -0.88
C VAL A 165 1.12 -16.29 0.02
#